data_AF-A0A1J8P036-F1
#
_entry.id   AF-A0A1J8P036-F1
#
_cell.length_a   1.000
_cell.length_b   1.000
_cell.length_c   1.000
_cell.angle_alpha   90.00
_cell.angle_beta   90.00
_cell.angle_gamma   90.00
#
_symmetry.space_group_name_H-M   'P 1'
#
loop_
_entity.id
_entity.type
_entity.pdbx_description
1 polymer ?
#
loop_
_entity_poly.entity_id
_entity_poly.type
_entity_poly.pdbx_seq_one_letter_code
_entity_poly.pdbx_strand_id
1 'polypeptide(L)'
;TDVFNAGAGNDTIVINADNLAKLSSKMLSSDLLARVDGGGNTDTLKLAGADLNLDLTQIDNGRIQDIEIIDLTGSGNNTLKLNLNDLLDISTSTNFLKVIGDTGDKVDIELSDNAF
;
A
#
# COMPACT_ATOMS: atom_id res chain seq x y z
N THR A 1 4.99 -9.16 -14.74
CA THR A 1 5.12 -8.88 -13.29
C THR A 1 5.49 -7.42 -13.16
N ASP A 2 4.93 -6.71 -12.18
CA ASP A 2 5.22 -5.28 -12.00
C ASP A 2 6.08 -5.14 -10.73
N VAL A 3 7.28 -4.60 -10.86
CA VAL A 3 8.16 -4.32 -9.73
C VAL A 3 8.51 -2.84 -9.75
N PHE A 4 8.17 -2.14 -8.67
CA PHE A 4 8.55 -0.76 -8.41
C PHE A 4 9.62 -0.75 -7.31
N ASN A 5 10.77 -0.17 -7.62
CA ASN A 5 11.85 0.10 -6.67
C ASN A 5 12.28 1.55 -6.91
N ALA A 6 11.96 2.44 -5.96
CA ALA A 6 12.16 3.87 -6.14
C ALA A 6 13.58 4.31 -5.74
N GLY A 7 14.14 3.70 -4.70
CA GLY A 7 15.57 3.76 -4.39
C GLY A 7 15.88 4.72 -3.27
N ALA A 8 16.57 5.82 -3.55
CA ALA A 8 16.92 6.81 -2.54
C ALA A 8 16.32 8.15 -2.93
N GLY A 9 15.68 8.84 -1.97
CA GLY A 9 15.02 10.10 -2.22
C GLY A 9 13.61 10.07 -1.66
N ASN A 10 12.88 11.18 -1.77
CA ASN A 10 11.47 11.17 -1.41
C ASN A 10 10.69 10.87 -2.69
N ASP A 11 10.22 9.65 -2.84
CA ASP A 11 9.62 9.18 -4.07
C ASP A 11 8.09 9.15 -4.03
N THR A 12 7.48 9.16 -5.22
CA THR A 12 6.05 8.94 -5.38
C THR A 12 5.83 7.83 -6.39
N ILE A 13 5.31 6.71 -5.90
CA ILE A 13 4.98 5.53 -6.68
C ILE A 13 3.48 5.56 -6.94
N VAL A 14 3.10 5.63 -8.21
CA VAL A 14 1.70 5.68 -8.63
C VAL A 14 1.25 4.30 -9.09
N ILE A 15 0.21 3.76 -8.45
CA ILE A 15 -0.38 2.46 -8.80
C ILE A 15 -1.85 2.61 -9.21
N ASN A 16 -2.29 1.83 -10.19
CA ASN A 16 -3.67 1.79 -10.65
C ASN A 16 -4.36 0.47 -10.29
N ALA A 17 -5.59 0.28 -10.77
CA ALA A 17 -6.37 -0.94 -10.55
C ALA A 17 -5.64 -2.23 -11.01
N ASP A 18 -4.92 -2.18 -12.14
CA ASP A 18 -4.20 -3.35 -12.67
C ASP A 18 -3.00 -3.71 -11.78
N ASN A 19 -2.27 -2.71 -11.29
CA ASN A 19 -1.17 -2.95 -10.34
C ASN A 19 -1.70 -3.53 -9.04
N LEU A 20 -2.81 -2.97 -8.52
CA LEU A 20 -3.44 -3.43 -7.29
C LEU A 20 -3.94 -4.88 -7.41
N ALA A 21 -4.58 -5.24 -8.52
CA ALA A 21 -5.01 -6.62 -8.77
C ALA A 21 -3.84 -7.62 -8.75
N LYS A 22 -2.67 -7.23 -9.28
CA LYS A 22 -1.45 -8.03 -9.23
C LYS A 22 -0.84 -8.05 -7.82
N LEU A 23 -0.95 -6.96 -7.05
CA LEU A 23 -0.51 -6.90 -5.65
C LEU A 23 -1.34 -7.84 -4.75
N SER A 24 -2.64 -7.94 -4.98
CA SER A 24 -3.52 -8.82 -4.20
C SER A 24 -3.53 -10.29 -4.64
N SER A 25 -2.86 -10.66 -5.74
CA SER A 25 -2.85 -12.05 -6.21
C SER A 25 -1.95 -12.92 -5.33
N LYS A 26 -2.49 -14.04 -4.79
CA LYS A 26 -1.80 -14.96 -3.85
C LYS A 26 -1.01 -16.09 -4.52
N MET A 27 -1.03 -16.24 -5.85
CA MET A 27 -0.36 -17.34 -6.55
C MET A 27 -0.14 -17.02 -8.03
N LEU A 28 1.08 -17.20 -8.53
CA LEU A 28 1.31 -17.69 -9.90
C LEU A 28 2.53 -18.62 -9.91
N SER A 29 2.32 -19.83 -10.42
CA SER A 29 3.22 -20.98 -10.43
C SER A 29 4.53 -20.83 -11.24
N SER A 30 4.89 -19.61 -11.67
CA SER A 30 6.12 -19.34 -12.43
C SER A 30 6.53 -17.86 -12.55
N ASP A 31 5.78 -16.91 -11.98
CA ASP A 31 6.00 -15.47 -12.18
C ASP A 31 6.28 -14.77 -10.84
N LEU A 32 7.28 -13.88 -10.80
CA LEU A 32 7.54 -13.02 -9.64
C LEU A 32 6.27 -12.25 -9.25
N LEU A 33 5.88 -12.30 -7.99
CA LEU A 33 4.76 -11.50 -7.48
C LEU A 33 5.06 -10.00 -7.65
N ALA A 34 4.02 -9.19 -7.92
CA ALA A 34 4.19 -7.75 -8.00
C ALA A 34 4.68 -7.16 -6.68
N ARG A 35 5.54 -6.13 -6.72
CA ARG A 35 6.14 -5.52 -5.53
C ARG A 35 6.28 -4.01 -5.66
N VAL A 36 6.17 -3.33 -4.52
CA VAL A 36 6.44 -1.91 -4.31
C VAL A 36 7.47 -1.78 -3.20
N ASP A 37 8.51 -1.00 -3.46
CA ASP A 37 9.60 -0.70 -2.54
C ASP A 37 9.98 0.77 -2.73
N GLY A 38 9.72 1.60 -1.72
CA GLY A 38 10.13 3.00 -1.71
C GLY A 38 11.64 3.14 -1.55
N GLY A 39 12.22 2.31 -0.68
CA GLY A 39 13.63 2.32 -0.35
C GLY A 39 13.94 3.26 0.81
N GLY A 40 14.78 4.27 0.58
CA GLY A 40 15.23 5.18 1.64
C GLY A 40 14.55 6.53 1.58
N ASN A 41 14.24 7.06 2.77
CA ASN A 41 13.65 8.37 3.06
C ASN A 41 12.12 8.34 3.25
N THR A 42 11.36 9.21 2.57
CA THR A 42 9.92 9.37 2.80
C THR A 42 9.20 9.20 1.48
N ASP A 43 8.56 8.05 1.33
CA ASP A 43 7.99 7.60 0.08
C ASP A 43 6.47 7.57 0.13
N THR A 44 5.87 7.90 -1.01
CA THR A 44 4.42 7.99 -1.17
C THR A 44 3.91 6.92 -2.15
N LEU A 45 2.98 6.08 -1.71
CA LEU A 45 2.20 5.22 -2.58
C LEU A 45 0.86 5.90 -2.92
N LYS A 46 0.68 6.30 -4.18
CA LYS A 46 -0.51 7.00 -4.67
C LYS A 46 -1.42 6.06 -5.47
N LEU A 47 -2.72 6.05 -5.15
CA LEU A 47 -3.73 5.37 -5.93
C LEU A 47 -4.22 6.24 -7.11
N ALA A 48 -4.09 5.73 -8.33
CA ALA A 48 -4.58 6.35 -9.55
C ALA A 48 -5.74 5.54 -10.13
N GLY A 49 -6.96 5.88 -9.72
CA GLY A 49 -8.18 5.25 -10.20
C GLY A 49 -9.39 5.70 -9.41
N ALA A 50 -10.55 5.09 -9.66
CA ALA A 50 -11.78 5.30 -8.92
C ALA A 50 -12.16 4.06 -8.13
N ASP A 51 -12.67 4.27 -6.92
CA ASP A 51 -13.25 3.22 -6.08
C ASP A 51 -12.29 2.05 -5.82
N LEU A 52 -11.00 2.36 -5.67
CA LEU A 52 -9.95 1.37 -5.41
C LEU A 52 -9.90 0.99 -3.93
N ASN A 53 -9.67 -0.29 -3.65
CA ASN A 53 -9.52 -0.81 -2.29
C ASN A 53 -8.12 -1.41 -2.09
N LEU A 54 -7.22 -0.63 -1.50
CA LEU A 54 -5.91 -1.12 -1.07
C LEU A 54 -6.07 -1.88 0.25
N ASP A 55 -6.29 -3.19 0.17
CA ASP A 55 -6.41 -4.08 1.33
C ASP A 55 -5.05 -4.74 1.65
N LEU A 56 -4.29 -4.11 2.54
CA LEU A 56 -3.00 -4.63 3.00
C LEU A 56 -3.17 -5.98 3.72
N THR A 57 -4.33 -6.26 4.32
CA THR A 57 -4.56 -7.53 5.03
C THR A 57 -4.69 -8.73 4.08
N GLN A 58 -4.76 -8.48 2.77
CA GLN A 58 -4.78 -9.50 1.72
C GLN A 58 -3.50 -9.55 0.88
N ILE A 59 -2.53 -8.67 1.14
CA ILE A 59 -1.25 -8.60 0.44
C ILE A 59 -0.17 -9.19 1.35
N ASP A 60 0.63 -10.13 0.85
CA ASP A 60 1.69 -10.73 1.66
C ASP A 60 2.71 -9.67 2.12
N ASN A 61 3.12 -9.74 3.39
CA ASN A 61 4.08 -8.79 3.98
C ASN A 61 5.39 -8.74 3.16
N GLY A 62 5.96 -7.54 3.02
CA GLY A 62 7.17 -7.29 2.22
C GLY A 62 6.92 -7.11 0.71
N ARG A 63 5.68 -7.26 0.24
CA ARG A 63 5.30 -6.92 -1.14
C ARG A 63 5.05 -5.43 -1.34
N ILE A 64 4.66 -4.73 -0.28
CA ILE A 64 4.66 -3.27 -0.21
C ILE A 64 5.48 -2.94 1.02
N GLN A 65 6.58 -2.23 0.84
CA GLN A 65 7.48 -1.86 1.94
C GLN A 65 8.14 -0.52 1.67
N ASP A 66 8.69 0.03 2.75
CA ASP A 66 9.37 1.32 2.76
C ASP A 66 8.47 2.42 2.20
N ILE A 67 7.24 2.50 2.72
CA ILE A 67 6.24 3.51 2.38
C ILE A 67 5.75 4.19 3.66
N GLU A 68 5.92 5.51 3.73
CA GLU A 68 5.51 6.34 4.87
C GLU A 68 4.19 7.07 4.62
N ILE A 69 3.81 7.25 3.36
CA ILE A 69 2.62 8.00 2.95
C ILE A 69 1.78 7.17 1.99
N ILE A 70 0.48 7.03 2.28
CA ILE A 70 -0.50 6.52 1.31
C ILE A 70 -1.40 7.68 0.87
N ASP A 71 -1.46 7.91 -0.42
CA ASP A 71 -2.28 8.95 -1.06
C ASP A 71 -3.47 8.32 -1.79
N LEU A 72 -4.65 8.52 -1.21
CA LEU A 72 -5.96 8.04 -1.68
C LEU A 72 -6.66 9.02 -2.62
N THR A 73 -6.07 10.19 -2.92
CA THR A 73 -6.66 11.27 -3.75
C THR A 73 -6.74 10.96 -5.25
N GLY A 74 -6.89 9.68 -5.60
CA GLY A 74 -7.38 9.28 -6.91
C GLY A 74 -8.78 9.83 -7.17
N SER A 75 -9.36 9.49 -8.31
CA SER A 75 -10.79 9.73 -8.52
C SER A 75 -11.65 8.84 -7.61
N GLY A 76 -12.97 9.11 -7.53
CA GLY A 76 -13.90 8.25 -6.78
C GLY A 76 -13.58 8.16 -5.29
N ASN A 77 -14.07 7.11 -4.62
CA ASN A 77 -13.85 6.92 -3.19
C ASN A 77 -12.90 5.76 -2.95
N ASN A 78 -11.64 6.04 -2.62
CA ASN A 78 -10.63 5.00 -2.39
C ASN A 78 -10.55 4.62 -0.92
N THR A 79 -10.31 3.34 -0.66
CA THR A 79 -10.19 2.80 0.70
C THR A 79 -8.80 2.22 0.91
N LEU A 80 -8.20 2.54 2.06
CA LEU A 80 -7.09 1.80 2.63
C LEU A 80 -7.63 0.90 3.74
N LYS A 81 -7.37 -0.40 3.66
CA LYS A 81 -7.65 -1.36 4.74
C LYS A 81 -6.34 -1.96 5.25
N LEU A 82 -6.17 -1.96 6.56
CA LEU A 82 -4.95 -2.45 7.23
C LEU A 82 -5.21 -2.91 8.66
N ASN A 83 -4.30 -3.71 9.21
CA ASN A 83 -4.24 -4.05 10.62
C ASN A 83 -2.94 -3.50 11.26
N LEU A 84 -2.75 -3.77 12.56
CA LEU A 84 -1.57 -3.31 13.31
C LEU A 84 -0.25 -3.87 12.75
N ASN A 85 -0.20 -5.14 12.33
CA ASN A 85 1.01 -5.73 11.77
C ASN A 85 1.38 -5.07 10.45
N ASP A 86 0.39 -4.78 9.59
CA ASP A 86 0.63 -4.08 8.33
C ASP A 86 1.24 -2.69 8.59
N LEU A 87 0.76 -1.96 9.61
CA LEU A 87 1.33 -0.66 9.99
C LEU A 87 2.78 -0.76 10.48
N LEU A 88 3.14 -1.84 11.19
CA LEU A 88 4.50 -2.06 11.68
C LEU A 88 5.46 -2.54 10.58
N ASP A 89 4.94 -3.19 9.55
CA ASP A 89 5.75 -3.83 8.50
C ASP A 89 5.84 -2.98 7.22
N ILE A 90 4.98 -1.98 7.03
CA ILE A 90 4.93 -1.18 5.79
C ILE A 90 6.15 -0.27 5.60
N SER A 91 6.84 0.11 6.67
CA SER A 91 8.09 0.89 6.62
C SER A 91 9.13 0.31 7.56
N THR A 92 10.36 0.15 7.08
CA THR A 92 11.47 -0.30 7.93
C THR A 92 12.02 0.81 8.82
N SER A 93 11.61 2.07 8.61
CA SER A 93 12.18 3.24 9.27
C SER A 93 11.25 3.88 10.31
N THR A 94 9.95 3.58 10.26
CA THR A 94 8.94 4.21 11.12
C THR A 94 7.67 3.36 11.26
N ASN A 95 6.97 3.54 12.38
CA ASN A 95 5.63 3.00 12.60
C ASN A 95 4.54 4.07 12.39
N PHE A 96 4.90 5.19 11.78
CA PHE A 96 3.99 6.27 11.43
C PHE A 96 3.61 6.15 9.96
N LEU A 97 2.34 5.91 9.69
CA LEU A 97 1.76 5.96 8.34
C LEU A 97 0.88 7.21 8.23
N LYS A 98 1.21 8.09 7.28
CA LYS A 98 0.36 9.23 6.95
C LYS A 98 -0.57 8.84 5.80
N VAL A 99 -1.87 9.02 6.01
CA VAL A 99 -2.87 8.84 4.94
C VAL A 99 -3.38 10.20 4.50
N ILE A 100 -3.34 10.44 3.19
CA ILE A 100 -3.93 11.62 2.54
C ILE A 100 -5.14 11.13 1.76
N GLY A 101 -6.30 11.72 1.98
CA GLY A 101 -7.52 11.42 1.23
C GLY A 101 -8.38 12.66 1.04
N ASP A 102 -9.29 12.59 0.08
CA ASP A 102 -10.30 13.62 -0.17
C ASP A 102 -11.72 13.14 0.20
N THR A 103 -12.75 13.70 -0.42
CA THR A 103 -14.14 13.47 0.03
C THR A 103 -14.61 12.08 -0.35
N GLY A 104 -14.83 11.24 0.66
CA GLY A 104 -15.41 9.90 0.50
C GLY A 104 -14.41 8.76 0.63
N ASP A 105 -13.11 9.08 0.62
CA ASP A 105 -12.04 8.15 0.96
C ASP A 105 -12.17 7.63 2.40
N LYS A 106 -11.65 6.41 2.63
CA LYS A 106 -11.77 5.73 3.92
C LYS A 106 -10.48 5.04 4.34
N VAL A 107 -10.32 4.95 5.65
CA VAL A 107 -9.34 4.06 6.28
C VAL A 107 -10.10 3.09 7.18
N ASP A 108 -10.01 1.81 6.84
CA ASP A 108 -10.63 0.71 7.59
C ASP A 108 -9.55 -0.04 8.37
N ILE A 109 -9.63 0.01 9.70
CA ILE A 109 -8.69 -0.71 10.58
C ILE A 109 -9.31 -2.05 10.96
N GLU A 110 -8.68 -3.14 10.50
CA GLU A 110 -9.03 -4.49 10.93
C GLU A 110 -8.42 -4.76 12.31
N LEU A 111 -9.28 -4.93 13.31
CA LEU A 111 -8.89 -5.35 14.64
C LEU A 111 -8.82 -6.88 14.68
N SER A 112 -7.64 -7.45 14.90
CA SER A 112 -7.54 -8.86 15.28
C SER A 112 -7.89 -9.02 16.77
N ASP A 113 -8.28 -10.22 17.19
CA ASP A 113 -8.86 -10.54 18.53
C ASP A 113 -8.02 -10.15 19.76
N ASN A 114 -6.88 -9.48 19.60
CA ASN A 114 -6.02 -8.96 20.68
C ASN A 114 -5.69 -7.46 20.55
N ALA A 115 -6.51 -6.67 19.85
CA ALA A 115 -6.35 -5.22 19.84
C ALA A 115 -7.04 -4.58 21.07
N PHE A 116 -6.21 -4.17 22.04
CA PHE A 116 -6.45 -3.55 23.37
C PHE A 116 -6.50 -4.50 24.58
#